data_AF-A0A418WWV6-F1
#
_entry.id   AF-A0A418WWV6-F1
#
_cell.length_a   1.000
_cell.length_b   1.000
_cell.length_c   1.000
_cell.angle_alpha   90.00
_cell.angle_beta   90.00
_cell.angle_gamma   90.00
#
_symmetry.space_group_name_H-M   'P 1'
#
loop_
_entity.id
_entity.type
_entity.pdbx_description
1 polymer ?
#
loop_
_entity_poly.entity_id
_entity_poly.type
_entity_poly.pdbx_seq_one_letter_code
_entity_poly.pdbx_strand_id
1 'polypeptide(L)'
;MPMTMGRLSALLLLSLLCACGKVVDLQSGLKDVDANEMVTVLNRHGIDAQKRTTKEGVALSVKDTDISRATEALNAAGLPRRNLSNLGQVFKKEGMISTPLEERVRYIHGLSSELEYTLQQFDHVVHARVHVVLPERVAPGEPIMPSSAAVFIKYVPPLDEDMVVPRVRKLVASSIPGLSGEEGRSKVSVVLAASELTAPAVEWTTVGPFHVMADSAGSLIGTFTGIIAVFALVLLAMLFVILQLHPKTADWMRKRFGKALPLKTDDEAAPQTPAPAAPQPSN
;
A
#
# COMPACT_ATOMS: atom_id res chain seq x y z
N MET A 1 -1.49 -23.88 42.20
CA MET A 1 -2.35 -23.09 41.27
C MET A 1 -1.65 -21.96 40.46
N PRO A 2 -0.31 -21.75 40.42
CA PRO A 2 0.28 -20.66 39.59
C PRO A 2 0.49 -21.02 38.10
N MET A 3 0.45 -22.32 37.74
CA MET A 3 0.81 -22.77 36.38
C MET A 3 -0.25 -22.46 35.30
N THR A 4 -1.52 -22.23 35.66
CA THR A 4 -2.60 -21.97 34.67
C THR A 4 -2.67 -20.50 34.25
N MET A 5 -2.39 -19.55 35.16
CA MET A 5 -2.26 -18.12 34.84
C MET A 5 -1.08 -17.83 33.92
N GLY A 6 0.06 -18.52 34.12
CA GLY A 6 1.21 -18.41 33.23
C GLY A 6 0.92 -18.90 31.80
N ARG A 7 0.13 -19.96 31.65
CA ARG A 7 -0.25 -20.53 30.35
C ARG A 7 -1.20 -19.63 29.55
N LEU A 8 -2.16 -18.98 30.21
CA LEU A 8 -3.08 -18.02 29.57
C LEU A 8 -2.38 -16.73 29.16
N SER A 9 -1.48 -16.22 30.00
CA SER A 9 -0.61 -15.08 29.65
C SER A 9 0.31 -15.41 28.46
N ALA A 10 0.88 -16.62 28.45
CA ALA A 10 1.69 -17.09 27.34
C ALA A 10 0.89 -17.23 26.03
N LEU A 11 -0.35 -17.71 26.07
CA LEU A 11 -1.22 -17.81 24.89
C LEU A 11 -1.63 -16.44 24.33
N LEU A 12 -1.93 -15.47 25.22
CA LEU A 12 -2.20 -14.08 24.82
C LEU A 12 -0.97 -13.46 24.14
N LEU A 13 0.21 -13.63 24.75
CA LEU A 13 1.48 -13.14 24.21
C LEU A 13 1.81 -13.80 22.86
N LEU A 14 1.53 -15.10 22.71
CA LEU A 14 1.76 -15.84 21.47
C LEU A 14 0.80 -15.40 20.35
N SER A 15 -0.45 -15.06 20.68
CA SER A 15 -1.43 -14.54 19.73
C SER A 15 -1.06 -13.14 19.22
N LEU A 16 -0.49 -12.29 20.08
CA LEU A 16 0.05 -10.98 19.70
C LEU A 16 1.29 -11.10 18.80
N LEU A 17 2.07 -12.18 18.94
CA LEU A 17 3.30 -12.40 18.16
C LEU A 17 3.05 -12.92 16.73
N CYS A 18 1.87 -13.46 16.42
CA CYS A 18 1.54 -13.97 15.08
C CYS A 18 1.15 -12.88 14.06
N ALA A 19 1.09 -11.60 14.47
CA ALA A 19 0.74 -10.49 13.57
C ALA A 19 1.92 -9.95 12.73
N CYS A 20 3.08 -10.61 12.74
CA CYS A 20 4.22 -10.21 11.89
C CYS A 20 3.97 -10.56 10.42
N GLY A 21 3.48 -9.58 9.66
CA GLY A 21 3.46 -9.66 8.19
C GLY A 21 4.88 -9.69 7.64
N LYS A 22 5.16 -10.62 6.72
CA LYS A 22 6.42 -10.65 5.98
C LYS A 22 6.44 -9.49 4.99
N VAL A 23 7.53 -8.72 4.98
CA VAL A 23 7.76 -7.63 4.03
C VAL A 23 8.75 -8.13 2.98
N VAL A 24 8.45 -7.89 1.71
CA VAL A 24 9.23 -8.34 0.55
C VAL A 24 9.57 -7.15 -0.33
N ASP A 25 10.74 -7.18 -0.95
CA ASP A 25 11.18 -6.14 -1.88
C ASP A 25 10.43 -6.25 -3.19
N LEU A 26 9.70 -5.19 -3.56
CA LEU A 26 8.95 -5.07 -4.80
C LEU A 26 9.84 -4.61 -5.95
N GLN A 27 10.73 -3.64 -5.67
CA GLN A 27 11.64 -3.11 -6.66
C GLN A 27 12.90 -2.51 -6.04
N SER A 28 14.04 -2.56 -6.76
CA SER A 28 15.34 -2.09 -6.29
C SER A 28 16.05 -1.20 -7.32
N GLY A 29 17.08 -0.47 -6.88
CA GLY A 29 17.88 0.39 -7.75
C GLY A 29 17.14 1.63 -8.27
N LEU A 30 16.09 2.07 -7.58
CA LEU A 30 15.30 3.23 -7.97
C LEU A 30 16.01 4.54 -7.62
N LYS A 31 15.75 5.59 -8.41
CA LYS A 31 16.06 6.97 -7.99
C LYS A 31 15.05 7.40 -6.93
N ASP A 32 15.45 8.34 -6.06
CA ASP A 32 14.57 8.79 -4.97
C ASP A 32 13.23 9.37 -5.47
N VAL A 33 13.26 10.12 -6.57
CA VAL A 33 12.06 10.69 -7.20
C VAL A 33 11.11 9.60 -7.68
N ASP A 34 11.63 8.58 -8.38
CA ASP A 34 10.84 7.46 -8.89
C ASP A 34 10.24 6.65 -7.72
N ALA A 35 11.03 6.42 -6.67
CA ALA A 35 10.57 5.72 -5.47
C ALA A 35 9.44 6.50 -4.75
N ASN A 36 9.56 7.83 -4.62
CA ASN A 36 8.51 8.65 -4.01
C ASN A 36 7.21 8.63 -4.83
N GLU A 37 7.30 8.63 -6.16
CA GLU A 37 6.13 8.51 -7.04
C GLU A 37 5.44 7.14 -6.86
N MET A 38 6.22 6.05 -6.85
CA MET A 38 5.69 4.71 -6.64
C MET A 38 5.03 4.55 -5.27
N VAL A 39 5.66 5.04 -4.19
CA VAL A 39 5.06 5.06 -2.84
C VAL A 39 3.74 5.83 -2.84
N THR A 40 3.69 6.96 -3.54
CA THR A 40 2.47 7.77 -3.62
C THR A 40 1.34 7.01 -4.31
N VAL A 41 1.61 6.33 -5.43
CA VAL A 41 0.60 5.51 -6.12
C VAL A 41 0.14 4.35 -5.24
N LEU A 42 1.05 3.63 -4.61
CA LEU A 42 0.70 2.49 -3.75
C LEU A 42 -0.15 2.92 -2.54
N ASN A 43 0.24 4.00 -1.86
CA ASN A 43 -0.52 4.55 -0.75
C ASN A 43 -1.93 4.99 -1.19
N ARG A 44 -2.08 5.50 -2.43
CA ARG A 44 -3.40 5.86 -2.98
C ARG A 44 -4.31 4.65 -3.19
N HIS A 45 -3.74 3.48 -3.40
CA HIS A 45 -4.46 2.21 -3.50
C HIS A 45 -4.59 1.48 -2.15
N GLY A 46 -4.26 2.15 -1.03
CA GLY A 46 -4.32 1.58 0.32
C GLY A 46 -3.18 0.60 0.64
N ILE A 47 -2.13 0.57 -0.17
CA ILE A 47 -1.00 -0.36 -0.01
C ILE A 47 0.13 0.38 0.70
N ASP A 48 0.46 -0.05 1.91
CA ASP A 48 1.58 0.50 2.68
C ASP A 48 2.91 0.06 2.07
N ALA A 49 3.68 1.03 1.57
CA ALA A 49 4.95 0.81 0.91
C ALA A 49 6.10 1.50 1.65
N GLN A 50 7.16 0.76 1.94
CA GLN A 50 8.32 1.23 2.70
C GLN A 50 9.52 1.48 1.80
N LYS A 51 10.11 2.66 1.96
CA LYS A 51 11.34 3.05 1.26
C LYS A 51 12.57 2.65 2.08
N ARG A 52 13.50 1.92 1.48
CA ARG A 52 14.79 1.56 2.09
C ARG A 52 15.95 2.00 1.19
N THR A 53 16.87 2.77 1.73
CA THR A 53 18.10 3.14 1.02
C THR A 53 19.06 1.96 0.99
N THR A 54 19.55 1.59 -0.18
CA THR A 54 20.57 0.55 -0.41
C THR A 54 21.81 1.15 -1.06
N LYS A 55 22.87 0.33 -1.27
CA LYS A 55 24.09 0.78 -1.96
C LYS A 55 23.87 1.08 -3.45
N GLU A 56 22.87 0.45 -4.05
CA GLU A 56 22.57 0.52 -5.48
C GLU A 56 21.48 1.55 -5.82
N GLY A 57 20.91 2.20 -4.80
CA GLY A 57 19.84 3.19 -4.95
C GLY A 57 18.79 3.03 -3.86
N VAL A 58 17.53 3.20 -4.24
CA VAL A 58 16.39 3.03 -3.34
C VAL A 58 15.68 1.71 -3.65
N ALA A 59 15.38 0.94 -2.62
CA ALA A 59 14.50 -0.21 -2.67
C ALA A 59 13.13 0.12 -2.08
N LEU A 60 12.09 -0.43 -2.69
CA LEU A 60 10.71 -0.30 -2.29
C LEU A 60 10.19 -1.67 -1.84
N SER A 61 9.69 -1.76 -0.62
CA SER A 61 9.21 -3.02 -0.03
C SER A 61 7.73 -2.90 0.37
N VAL A 62 6.98 -3.98 0.19
CA VAL A 62 5.54 -4.08 0.53
C VAL A 62 5.28 -5.37 1.32
N LYS A 63 4.11 -5.52 1.93
CA LYS A 63 3.70 -6.79 2.54
C LYS A 63 3.57 -7.88 1.46
N ASP A 64 3.97 -9.10 1.79
CA ASP A 64 3.91 -10.27 0.89
C ASP A 64 2.51 -10.48 0.29
N THR A 65 1.46 -10.23 1.10
CA THR A 65 0.06 -10.32 0.70
C THR A 65 -0.36 -9.30 -0.36
N ASP A 66 0.37 -8.19 -0.48
CA ASP A 66 0.01 -7.06 -1.34
C ASP A 66 0.86 -6.99 -2.62
N ILE A 67 1.82 -7.89 -2.84
CA ILE A 67 2.73 -7.85 -4.01
C ILE A 67 1.96 -7.79 -5.34
N SER A 68 0.97 -8.67 -5.52
CA SER A 68 0.18 -8.72 -6.77
C SER A 68 -0.62 -7.43 -6.99
N ARG A 69 -1.30 -6.93 -5.94
CA ARG A 69 -2.06 -5.68 -5.99
C ARG A 69 -1.14 -4.48 -6.24
N ALA A 70 0.04 -4.46 -5.61
CA ALA A 70 1.02 -3.41 -5.77
C ALA A 70 1.57 -3.36 -7.19
N THR A 71 1.91 -4.52 -7.76
CA THR A 71 2.40 -4.64 -9.14
C THR A 71 1.34 -4.20 -10.14
N GLU A 72 0.08 -4.61 -9.95
CA GLU A 72 -1.04 -4.21 -10.80
C GLU A 72 -1.30 -2.70 -10.73
N ALA A 73 -1.32 -2.12 -9.52
CA ALA A 73 -1.49 -0.68 -9.32
C ALA A 73 -0.37 0.15 -10.00
N LEU A 74 0.88 -0.28 -9.86
CA LEU A 74 2.02 0.39 -10.51
C LEU A 74 1.96 0.27 -12.04
N ASN A 75 1.61 -0.91 -12.57
CA ASN A 75 1.45 -1.13 -14.00
C ASN A 75 0.31 -0.28 -14.59
N ALA A 76 -0.82 -0.19 -13.88
CA ALA A 76 -1.95 0.66 -14.27
C ALA A 76 -1.57 2.15 -14.29
N ALA A 77 -0.66 2.57 -13.40
CA ALA A 77 -0.08 3.91 -13.39
C ALA A 77 1.08 4.11 -14.38
N GLY A 78 1.50 3.07 -15.11
CA GLY A 78 2.62 3.12 -16.06
C GLY A 78 4.00 3.25 -15.40
N LEU A 79 4.14 2.82 -14.15
CA LEU A 79 5.39 2.83 -13.40
C LEU A 79 6.10 1.47 -13.46
N PRO A 80 7.44 1.42 -13.43
CA PRO A 80 8.37 2.55 -13.36
C PRO A 80 8.51 3.26 -14.72
N ARG A 81 8.61 4.60 -14.71
CA ARG A 81 8.79 5.37 -15.94
C ARG A 81 10.15 5.04 -16.56
N ARG A 82 10.16 4.69 -17.85
CA ARG A 82 11.42 4.61 -18.61
C ARG A 82 12.05 6.01 -18.65
N ASN A 83 13.29 6.13 -18.17
CA ASN A 83 14.09 7.34 -18.36
C ASN A 83 14.41 7.45 -19.86
N LEU A 84 13.67 8.30 -20.58
CA LEU A 84 13.95 8.60 -21.97
C LEU A 84 15.11 9.60 -22.01
N SER A 85 16.19 9.26 -22.72
CA SER A 85 17.27 10.21 -22.98
C SER A 85 16.71 11.42 -23.73
N ASN A 86 16.96 12.62 -23.21
CA ASN A 86 16.54 13.86 -23.86
C ASN A 86 17.56 14.28 -24.94
N LEU A 87 17.15 15.10 -25.92
CA LEU A 87 18.05 15.55 -27.00
C LEU A 87 19.29 16.29 -26.45
N GLY A 88 19.13 17.05 -25.35
CA GLY A 88 20.26 17.73 -24.70
C GLY A 88 21.32 16.77 -24.13
N GLN A 89 20.93 15.57 -23.73
CA GLN A 89 21.84 14.54 -23.22
C GLN A 89 22.53 13.74 -24.33
N VAL A 90 21.85 13.54 -25.46
CA VAL A 90 22.41 12.80 -26.61
C VAL A 90 23.37 13.67 -27.42
N PHE A 91 23.09 14.98 -27.55
CA PHE A 91 23.89 15.92 -28.35
C PHE A 91 24.73 16.88 -27.47
N LYS A 92 25.30 16.35 -26.39
CA LYS A 92 26.26 17.09 -25.56
C LYS A 92 27.50 17.45 -26.38
N LYS A 93 28.13 18.59 -26.04
CA LYS A 93 29.38 19.03 -26.67
C LYS A 93 30.54 18.17 -26.18
N GLU A 94 30.66 16.96 -26.69
CA GLU A 94 31.69 15.99 -26.30
C GLU A 94 32.88 15.98 -27.27
N GLY A 95 32.75 16.59 -28.45
CA GLY A 95 33.83 16.79 -29.43
C GLY A 95 34.45 18.19 -29.40
N MET A 96 35.70 18.30 -29.89
CA MET A 96 36.43 19.57 -30.02
C MET A 96 35.77 20.55 -31.01
N ILE A 97 34.96 20.03 -31.95
CA ILE A 97 34.21 20.79 -32.97
C ILE A 97 32.77 20.24 -33.02
N SER A 98 31.76 21.11 -32.93
CA SER A 98 30.35 20.73 -33.08
C SER A 98 29.91 20.79 -34.54
N THR A 99 29.06 19.85 -34.95
CA THR A 99 28.44 19.89 -36.28
C THR A 99 27.31 20.93 -36.34
N PRO A 100 27.01 21.53 -37.52
CA PRO A 100 25.89 22.47 -37.65
C PRO A 100 24.54 21.88 -37.21
N LEU A 101 24.36 20.57 -37.40
CA LEU A 101 23.18 19.84 -36.94
C LEU A 101 23.10 19.80 -35.41
N GLU A 102 24.22 19.50 -34.73
CA GLU A 102 24.28 19.50 -33.26
C GLU A 102 23.96 20.86 -32.66
N GLU A 103 24.53 21.94 -33.21
CA GLU A 103 24.29 23.29 -32.73
C GLU A 103 22.82 23.67 -32.89
N ARG A 104 22.21 23.32 -34.01
CA ARG A 104 20.78 23.53 -34.27
C ARG A 104 19.90 22.75 -33.30
N VAL A 105 20.19 21.48 -33.07
CA VAL A 105 19.46 20.64 -32.10
C VAL A 105 19.55 21.22 -30.69
N ARG A 106 20.74 21.67 -30.29
CA ARG A 106 20.97 22.31 -28.99
C ARG A 106 20.21 23.63 -28.86
N TYR A 107 20.19 24.44 -29.91
CA TYR A 107 19.44 25.68 -29.95
C TYR A 107 17.93 25.43 -29.80
N ILE A 108 17.37 24.47 -30.54
CA ILE A 108 15.95 24.10 -30.44
C ILE A 108 15.61 23.58 -29.03
N HIS A 109 16.47 22.73 -28.46
CA HIS A 109 16.29 22.22 -27.10
C HIS A 109 16.33 23.35 -26.08
N GLY A 110 17.31 24.26 -26.16
CA GLY A 110 17.41 25.41 -25.27
C GLY A 110 16.20 26.33 -25.35
N LEU A 111 15.74 26.66 -26.56
CA LEU A 111 14.54 27.47 -26.77
C LEU A 111 13.28 26.79 -26.19
N SER A 112 13.14 25.48 -26.40
CA SER A 112 12.03 24.70 -25.86
C SER A 112 12.06 24.69 -24.32
N SER A 113 13.22 24.43 -23.72
CA SER A 113 13.40 24.40 -22.27
C SER A 113 13.12 25.76 -21.61
N GLU A 114 13.52 26.86 -22.24
CA GLU A 114 13.28 28.19 -21.67
C GLU A 114 11.81 28.61 -21.73
N LEU A 115 11.11 28.20 -22.80
CA LEU A 115 9.66 28.34 -22.88
C LEU A 115 8.93 27.46 -21.87
N GLU A 116 9.37 26.21 -21.70
CA GLU A 116 8.84 25.31 -20.67
C GLU A 116 8.99 25.93 -19.27
N TYR A 117 10.17 26.45 -18.94
CA TYR A 117 10.43 27.11 -17.67
C TYR A 117 9.56 28.35 -17.48
N THR A 118 9.43 29.18 -18.51
CA THR A 118 8.60 30.40 -18.45
C THR A 118 7.12 30.07 -18.24
N LEU A 119 6.59 29.07 -18.94
CA LEU A 119 5.18 28.65 -18.81
C LEU A 119 4.89 28.00 -17.45
N GLN A 120 5.87 27.35 -16.82
CA GLN A 120 5.74 26.82 -15.46
C GLN A 120 5.64 27.91 -14.39
N GLN A 121 6.03 29.16 -14.68
CA GLN A 121 5.85 30.29 -13.77
C GLN A 121 4.42 30.85 -13.75
N PHE A 122 3.54 30.36 -14.63
CA PHE A 122 2.15 30.81 -14.66
C PHE A 122 1.38 30.19 -13.51
N ASP A 123 0.49 30.97 -12.91
CA ASP A 123 -0.37 30.48 -11.82
C ASP A 123 -1.13 29.22 -12.25
N HIS A 124 -1.26 28.28 -11.31
CA HIS A 124 -1.95 27.00 -11.51
C HIS A 124 -1.31 26.04 -12.53
N VAL A 125 -0.21 26.40 -13.20
CA VAL A 125 0.52 25.47 -14.09
C VAL A 125 1.44 24.57 -13.26
N VAL A 126 1.25 23.26 -13.36
CA VAL A 126 2.08 22.26 -12.64
C VAL A 126 3.18 21.71 -13.54
N HIS A 127 2.89 21.57 -14.83
CA HIS A 127 3.84 21.06 -15.79
C HIS A 127 3.57 21.65 -17.17
N ALA A 128 4.63 22.02 -17.86
CA ALA A 128 4.56 22.48 -19.24
C ALA A 128 5.61 21.76 -20.09
N ARG A 129 5.22 21.36 -21.30
CA ARG A 129 6.09 20.80 -22.33
C ARG A 129 5.92 21.58 -23.62
N VAL A 130 7.02 21.95 -24.26
CA VAL A 130 6.99 22.72 -25.51
C VAL A 130 7.84 22.02 -26.54
N HIS A 131 7.24 21.76 -27.70
CA HIS A 131 7.93 21.23 -28.87
C HIS A 131 7.97 22.31 -29.95
N VAL A 132 9.18 22.76 -30.29
CA VAL A 132 9.40 23.78 -31.30
C VAL A 132 9.91 23.17 -32.59
N VAL A 133 9.30 23.55 -33.70
CA VAL A 133 9.80 23.29 -35.06
C VAL A 133 10.21 24.63 -35.65
N LEU A 134 11.50 24.77 -35.93
CA LEU A 134 12.08 25.95 -36.56
C LEU A 134 12.06 25.83 -38.09
N PRO A 135 12.07 26.95 -38.82
CA PRO A 135 11.95 26.91 -40.26
C PRO A 135 13.23 26.34 -40.87
N GLU A 136 13.07 25.51 -41.90
CA GLU A 136 14.17 24.82 -42.58
C GLU A 136 14.02 24.93 -44.09
N ARG A 137 15.14 25.21 -44.76
CA ARG A 137 15.26 25.12 -46.22
C ARG A 137 15.89 23.77 -46.54
N VAL A 138 15.08 22.85 -47.06
CA VAL A 138 15.50 21.49 -47.40
C VAL A 138 16.41 21.51 -48.65
N ALA A 139 16.05 22.30 -49.67
CA ALA A 139 16.87 22.54 -50.85
C ALA A 139 16.74 23.98 -51.38
N PRO A 140 17.75 24.49 -52.10
CA PRO A 140 17.62 25.74 -52.84
C PRO A 140 16.49 25.63 -53.88
N GLY A 141 15.45 26.46 -53.74
CA GLY A 141 14.30 26.49 -54.64
C GLY A 141 13.05 25.78 -54.12
N GLU A 142 13.15 25.00 -53.03
CA GLU A 142 11.99 24.42 -52.37
C GLU A 142 11.34 25.40 -51.37
N PRO A 143 10.02 25.30 -51.15
CA PRO A 143 9.34 26.12 -50.16
C PRO A 143 9.88 25.84 -48.76
N ILE A 144 10.08 26.91 -47.99
CA ILE A 144 10.56 26.84 -46.60
C ILE A 144 9.49 26.16 -45.76
N MET A 145 9.85 25.11 -45.00
CA MET A 145 8.92 24.56 -44.02
C MET A 145 8.64 25.62 -42.94
N PRO A 146 7.36 25.97 -42.68
CA PRO A 146 7.03 27.02 -41.73
C PRO A 146 7.33 26.57 -40.31
N SER A 147 7.65 27.53 -39.43
CA SER A 147 7.77 27.28 -38.01
C SER A 147 6.42 26.82 -37.43
N SER A 148 6.46 25.98 -36.39
CA SER A 148 5.28 25.59 -35.62
C SER A 148 5.67 25.25 -34.18
N ALA A 149 4.69 25.29 -33.27
CA ALA A 149 4.92 24.88 -31.90
C ALA A 149 3.73 24.10 -31.35
N ALA A 150 4.01 23.09 -30.53
CA ALA A 150 3.02 22.38 -29.76
C ALA A 150 3.32 22.57 -28.27
N VAL A 151 2.31 22.98 -27.53
CA VAL A 151 2.40 23.30 -26.11
C VAL A 151 1.43 22.39 -25.37
N PHE A 152 1.94 21.64 -24.41
CA PHE A 152 1.15 20.86 -23.48
C PHE A 152 1.28 21.46 -22.09
N ILE A 153 0.15 21.73 -21.43
CA ILE A 153 0.09 22.30 -20.09
C ILE A 153 -0.79 21.42 -19.22
N LYS A 154 -0.23 20.92 -18.12
CA LYS A 154 -0.97 20.32 -17.02
C LYS A 154 -1.18 21.37 -15.94
N TYR A 155 -2.43 21.57 -15.52
CA TYR A 155 -2.79 22.63 -14.57
C TYR A 155 -3.67 22.11 -13.43
N VAL A 156 -3.75 22.86 -12.33
CA VAL A 156 -4.65 22.55 -11.20
C VAL A 156 -5.83 23.51 -11.20
N PRO A 157 -7.08 23.03 -11.26
CA PRO A 157 -8.24 23.91 -11.19
C PRO A 157 -8.28 24.77 -9.91
N PRO A 158 -8.86 25.99 -9.94
CA PRO A 158 -9.50 26.62 -11.10
C PRO A 158 -8.48 27.30 -12.04
N LEU A 159 -8.63 27.11 -13.35
CA LEU A 159 -7.91 27.84 -14.38
C LEU A 159 -8.91 28.28 -15.46
N ASP A 160 -8.90 29.55 -15.83
CA ASP A 160 -9.69 30.06 -16.96
C ASP A 160 -8.98 29.74 -18.28
N GLU A 161 -9.38 28.64 -18.92
CA GLU A 161 -8.77 28.17 -20.16
C GLU A 161 -8.93 29.19 -21.31
N ASP A 162 -10.08 29.87 -21.37
CA ASP A 162 -10.40 30.85 -22.43
C ASP A 162 -9.51 32.08 -22.33
N MET A 163 -9.12 32.47 -21.10
CA MET A 163 -8.16 33.55 -20.88
C MET A 163 -6.71 33.11 -21.11
N VAL A 164 -6.35 31.90 -20.69
CA VAL A 164 -4.96 31.44 -20.66
C VAL A 164 -4.46 30.99 -22.03
N VAL A 165 -5.26 30.25 -22.80
CA VAL A 165 -4.85 29.73 -24.11
C VAL A 165 -4.39 30.83 -25.06
N PRO A 166 -5.13 31.95 -25.25
CA PRO A 166 -4.67 33.04 -26.12
C PRO A 166 -3.38 33.70 -25.64
N ARG A 167 -3.19 33.82 -24.31
CA ARG A 167 -1.99 34.41 -23.71
C ARG A 167 -0.76 33.54 -23.91
N VAL A 168 -0.89 32.23 -23.67
CA VAL A 168 0.15 31.22 -23.96
C VAL A 168 0.50 31.23 -25.45
N ARG A 169 -0.51 31.18 -26.32
CA ARG A 169 -0.32 31.23 -27.78
C ARG A 169 0.43 32.48 -28.22
N LYS A 170 0.07 33.65 -27.67
CA LYS A 170 0.73 34.92 -27.97
C LYS A 170 2.19 34.95 -27.51
N LEU A 171 2.45 34.49 -26.28
CA LEU A 171 3.81 34.42 -25.72
C LEU A 171 4.70 33.53 -26.57
N VAL A 172 4.27 32.29 -26.82
CA VAL A 172 5.03 31.30 -27.58
C VAL A 172 5.29 31.76 -29.01
N ALA A 173 4.28 32.32 -29.68
CA ALA A 173 4.43 32.87 -31.03
C ALA A 173 5.42 34.05 -31.09
N SER A 174 5.48 34.89 -30.05
CA SER A 174 6.43 35.99 -29.99
C SER A 174 7.87 35.57 -29.67
N SER A 175 8.06 34.42 -29.03
CA SER A 175 9.36 33.93 -28.60
C SER A 175 10.08 33.05 -29.63
N ILE A 176 9.37 32.56 -30.66
CA ILE A 176 9.93 31.63 -31.65
C ILE A 176 10.14 32.35 -33.00
N PRO A 177 11.36 32.29 -33.58
CA PRO A 177 11.62 32.81 -34.91
C PRO A 177 10.70 32.21 -35.98
N GLY A 178 10.08 33.07 -36.80
CA GLY A 178 9.16 32.66 -37.85
C GLY A 178 7.72 32.36 -37.39
N LEU A 179 7.41 32.52 -36.09
CA LEU A 179 6.03 32.47 -35.56
C LEU A 179 5.46 33.83 -35.17
N SER A 180 6.20 34.92 -35.38
CA SER A 180 5.72 36.27 -35.08
C SER A 180 4.56 36.67 -36.02
N GLY A 181 3.59 37.39 -35.47
CA GLY A 181 2.41 37.86 -36.22
C GLY A 181 1.18 36.98 -36.03
N GLU A 182 0.17 37.19 -36.86
CA GLU A 182 -1.14 36.53 -36.75
C GLU A 182 -1.13 35.11 -37.34
N GLU A 183 -0.50 34.95 -38.51
CA GLU A 183 -0.34 33.63 -39.16
C GLU A 183 0.44 32.65 -38.27
N GLY A 184 1.52 33.09 -37.64
CA GLY A 184 2.32 32.25 -36.75
C GLY A 184 1.58 31.83 -35.48
N ARG A 185 0.72 32.68 -34.92
CA ARG A 185 -0.14 32.30 -33.77
C ARG A 185 -1.05 31.12 -34.11
N SER A 186 -1.57 31.04 -35.34
CA SER A 186 -2.41 29.92 -35.78
C SER A 186 -1.66 28.58 -35.85
N LYS A 187 -0.32 28.62 -35.93
CA LYS A 187 0.57 27.44 -35.97
C LYS A 187 1.03 26.98 -34.59
N VAL A 188 0.52 27.59 -33.52
CA VAL A 188 0.76 27.18 -32.14
C VAL A 188 -0.45 26.43 -31.60
N SER A 189 -0.29 25.11 -31.45
CA SER A 189 -1.27 24.25 -30.81
C SER A 189 -1.06 24.24 -29.29
N VAL A 190 -2.12 24.45 -28.53
CA VAL A 190 -2.08 24.44 -27.06
C VAL A 190 -3.09 23.40 -26.59
N VAL A 191 -2.62 22.44 -25.80
CA VAL A 191 -3.43 21.39 -25.19
C VAL A 191 -3.34 21.52 -23.68
N LEU A 192 -4.49 21.61 -23.03
CA LEU A 192 -4.61 21.71 -21.58
C LEU A 192 -5.10 20.38 -21.01
N ALA A 193 -4.54 19.99 -19.87
CA ALA A 193 -4.98 18.83 -19.11
C ALA A 193 -5.18 19.23 -17.65
N ALA A 194 -6.42 19.15 -17.17
CA ALA A 194 -6.73 19.33 -15.77
C ALA A 194 -6.07 18.22 -14.94
N SER A 195 -5.39 18.60 -13.88
CA SER A 195 -4.85 17.69 -12.89
C SER A 195 -5.96 17.34 -11.92
N GLU A 196 -6.39 16.09 -11.94
CA GLU A 196 -7.18 15.51 -10.85
C GLU A 196 -6.25 15.34 -9.64
N LEU A 197 -6.11 16.40 -8.83
CA LEU A 197 -5.60 16.28 -7.47
C LEU A 197 -6.66 15.62 -6.57
N THR A 198 -7.18 14.48 -6.98
CA THR A 198 -7.93 13.63 -6.06
C THR A 198 -6.88 12.84 -5.29
N ALA A 199 -6.32 13.45 -4.24
CA ALA A 199 -5.84 12.63 -3.15
C ALA A 199 -7.04 11.77 -2.73
N PRO A 200 -6.94 10.43 -2.74
CA PRO A 200 -8.05 9.61 -2.29
C PRO A 200 -8.40 10.11 -0.90
N ALA A 201 -9.65 10.47 -0.71
CA ALA A 201 -10.15 10.79 0.61
C ALA A 201 -9.83 9.56 1.46
N VAL A 202 -8.88 9.69 2.38
CA VAL A 202 -8.61 8.64 3.35
C VAL A 202 -9.94 8.42 4.06
N GLU A 203 -10.61 7.31 3.73
CA GLU A 203 -11.95 7.04 4.24
C GLU A 203 -11.79 6.61 5.69
N TRP A 204 -11.96 7.60 6.57
CA TRP A 204 -11.94 7.39 8.01
C TRP A 204 -13.24 6.71 8.40
N THR A 205 -13.13 5.54 9.01
CA THR A 205 -14.27 4.90 9.65
C THR A 205 -14.11 4.94 11.16
N THR A 206 -15.24 4.98 11.86
CA THR A 206 -15.26 5.03 13.32
C THR A 206 -15.49 3.63 13.87
N VAL A 207 -14.53 3.13 14.62
CA VAL A 207 -14.64 1.87 15.37
C VAL A 207 -14.68 2.22 16.85
N GLY A 208 -15.89 2.37 17.39
CA GLY A 208 -16.08 2.80 18.78
C GLY A 208 -15.57 4.24 19.01
N PRO A 209 -14.70 4.51 20.01
CA PRO A 209 -14.14 5.84 20.25
C PRO A 209 -12.93 6.19 19.36
N PHE A 210 -12.50 5.28 18.48
CA PHE A 210 -11.30 5.47 17.65
C PHE A 210 -11.65 5.77 16.19
N HIS A 211 -10.96 6.74 15.61
CA HIS A 211 -10.98 7.00 14.17
C HIS A 211 -9.82 6.25 13.51
N VAL A 212 -10.15 5.31 12.62
CA VAL A 212 -9.15 4.48 11.93
C VAL A 212 -9.42 4.46 10.44
N MET A 213 -8.37 4.20 9.66
CA MET A 213 -8.52 3.96 8.22
C MET A 213 -9.42 2.74 8.00
N ALA A 214 -10.34 2.83 7.04
CA ALA A 214 -11.31 1.77 6.73
C ALA A 214 -10.67 0.38 6.57
N ASP A 215 -9.51 0.31 5.94
CA ASP A 215 -8.78 -0.95 5.69
C ASP A 215 -8.25 -1.61 6.98
N SER A 216 -7.97 -0.81 8.00
CA SER A 216 -7.47 -1.29 9.31
C SER A 216 -8.59 -1.58 10.31
N ALA A 217 -9.83 -1.17 10.01
CA ALA A 217 -10.96 -1.32 10.91
C ALA A 217 -11.29 -2.80 11.21
N GLY A 218 -11.21 -3.67 10.20
CA GLY A 218 -11.46 -5.11 10.37
C GLY A 218 -10.44 -5.78 11.31
N SER A 219 -9.16 -5.42 11.17
CA SER A 219 -8.10 -5.90 12.06
C SER A 219 -8.31 -5.40 13.49
N LEU A 220 -8.69 -4.13 13.67
CA LEU A 220 -8.98 -3.58 14.98
C LEU A 220 -10.20 -4.23 15.65
N ILE A 221 -11.28 -4.47 14.90
CA ILE A 221 -12.47 -5.18 15.41
C ILE A 221 -12.08 -6.62 15.77
N GLY A 222 -11.30 -7.30 14.94
CA GLY A 222 -10.84 -8.66 15.20
C GLY A 222 -9.98 -8.77 16.47
N THR A 223 -9.07 -7.80 16.68
CA THR A 223 -8.24 -7.77 17.90
C THR A 223 -9.06 -7.48 19.15
N PHE A 224 -9.98 -6.50 19.12
CA PHE A 224 -10.85 -6.24 20.27
C PHE A 224 -11.79 -7.40 20.59
N THR A 225 -12.42 -8.00 19.58
CA THR A 225 -13.29 -9.17 19.77
C THR A 225 -12.50 -10.37 20.31
N GLY A 226 -11.29 -10.60 19.82
CA GLY A 226 -10.37 -11.60 20.35
C GLY A 226 -10.00 -11.36 21.83
N ILE A 227 -9.63 -10.13 22.19
CA ILE A 227 -9.32 -9.75 23.58
C ILE A 227 -10.54 -9.98 24.49
N ILE A 228 -11.73 -9.56 24.06
CA ILE A 228 -12.97 -9.75 24.83
C ILE A 228 -13.30 -11.23 25.01
N ALA A 229 -13.17 -12.04 23.96
CA ALA A 229 -13.42 -13.49 24.03
C ALA A 229 -12.47 -14.20 24.99
N VAL A 230 -11.18 -13.85 24.96
CA VAL A 230 -10.17 -14.37 25.91
C VAL A 230 -10.50 -13.94 27.33
N PHE A 231 -10.85 -12.68 27.55
CA PHE A 231 -11.24 -12.18 28.87
C PHE A 231 -12.47 -12.90 29.44
N ALA A 232 -13.48 -13.15 28.60
CA ALA A 232 -14.67 -13.92 28.98
C ALA A 232 -14.32 -15.37 29.36
N LEU A 233 -13.43 -16.03 28.62
CA LEU A 233 -12.93 -17.38 28.93
C LEU A 233 -12.20 -17.42 30.27
N VAL A 234 -11.37 -16.41 30.57
CA VAL A 234 -10.67 -16.28 31.86
C VAL A 234 -11.66 -16.11 33.00
N LEU A 235 -12.68 -15.26 32.84
CA LEU A 235 -13.72 -15.06 33.85
C LEU A 235 -14.53 -16.34 34.09
N LEU A 236 -14.90 -17.07 33.04
CA LEU A 236 -15.58 -18.36 33.18
C LEU A 236 -14.72 -19.40 33.89
N ALA A 237 -13.43 -19.47 33.57
CA ALA A 237 -12.49 -20.36 34.24
C ALA A 237 -12.31 -19.98 35.72
N MET A 238 -12.20 -18.69 36.03
CA MET A 238 -12.11 -18.19 37.40
C MET A 238 -13.39 -18.49 38.18
N LEU A 239 -14.56 -18.28 37.58
CA LEU A 239 -15.86 -18.60 38.17
C LEU A 239 -15.97 -20.11 38.45
N PHE A 240 -15.57 -20.95 37.50
CA PHE A 240 -15.54 -22.41 37.67
C PHE A 240 -14.62 -22.85 38.82
N VAL A 241 -13.44 -22.24 38.93
CA VAL A 241 -12.51 -22.49 40.04
C VAL A 241 -13.12 -22.04 41.38
N ILE A 242 -13.73 -20.86 41.45
CA ILE A 242 -14.42 -20.37 42.66
C ILE A 242 -15.56 -21.31 43.05
N LEU A 243 -16.35 -21.81 42.09
CA LEU A 243 -17.40 -22.81 42.34
C LEU A 243 -16.81 -24.15 42.82
N GLN A 244 -15.58 -24.51 42.47
CA GLN A 244 -14.92 -25.73 42.94
C GLN A 244 -14.31 -25.56 44.35
N LEU A 245 -13.85 -24.35 44.69
CA LEU A 245 -13.25 -24.03 45.99
C LEU A 245 -14.27 -23.68 47.09
N HIS A 246 -15.52 -23.35 46.73
CA HIS A 246 -16.53 -23.02 47.73
C HIS A 246 -16.95 -24.31 48.48
N PRO A 247 -16.72 -24.43 49.79
CA PRO A 247 -16.96 -25.70 50.52
C PRO A 247 -18.43 -26.17 50.45
N LYS A 248 -19.37 -25.23 50.30
CA LYS A 248 -20.81 -25.54 50.17
C LYS A 248 -21.20 -26.24 48.86
N THR A 249 -20.48 -26.01 47.76
CA THR A 249 -20.75 -26.68 46.47
C THR A 249 -20.12 -28.07 46.42
N ALA A 250 -18.96 -28.26 47.07
CA ALA A 250 -18.35 -29.56 47.29
C ALA A 250 -19.28 -30.49 48.13
N ASP A 251 -19.93 -29.95 49.16
CA ASP A 251 -20.93 -30.67 49.97
C ASP A 251 -22.21 -30.98 49.19
N TRP A 252 -22.67 -30.06 48.33
CA TRP A 252 -23.82 -30.28 47.46
C TRP A 252 -23.52 -31.36 46.39
N MET A 253 -22.33 -31.37 45.80
CA MET A 253 -21.90 -32.40 44.85
C MET A 253 -21.73 -33.78 45.51
N ARG A 254 -21.17 -33.85 46.72
CA ARG A 254 -21.10 -35.09 47.52
C ARG A 254 -22.48 -35.64 47.83
N LYS A 255 -23.47 -34.79 48.13
CA LYS A 255 -24.86 -35.24 48.33
C LYS A 255 -25.54 -35.72 47.05
N ARG A 256 -25.23 -35.11 45.90
CA ARG A 256 -25.86 -35.42 44.60
C ARG A 256 -25.26 -36.67 43.95
N PHE A 257 -23.96 -36.90 44.09
CA PHE A 257 -23.22 -37.97 43.41
C PHE A 257 -22.54 -38.99 44.35
N GLY A 258 -22.51 -38.74 45.66
CA GLY A 258 -21.95 -39.65 46.65
C GLY A 258 -22.99 -40.61 47.21
N LYS A 259 -23.45 -41.59 46.42
CA LYS A 259 -23.86 -42.88 46.98
C LYS A 259 -22.68 -43.83 46.85
N ALA A 260 -22.09 -44.16 47.99
CA ALA A 260 -21.02 -45.15 48.11
C ALA A 260 -21.49 -46.50 47.56
N LEU A 261 -20.65 -47.17 46.76
CA LEU A 261 -20.80 -48.60 46.49
C LEU A 261 -20.76 -49.36 47.84
N PRO A 262 -21.67 -50.31 48.09
CA PRO A 262 -21.60 -51.14 49.28
C PRO A 262 -20.39 -52.07 49.16
N LEU A 263 -19.37 -51.85 49.98
CA LEU A 263 -18.38 -52.88 50.31
C LEU A 263 -19.10 -53.93 51.16
N LYS A 264 -19.21 -55.14 50.61
CA LYS A 264 -19.73 -56.33 51.27
C LYS A 264 -18.74 -56.75 52.37
N THR A 265 -19.05 -56.42 53.61
CA THR A 265 -18.52 -57.12 54.80
C THR A 265 -19.47 -58.26 55.11
N ASP A 266 -19.06 -59.49 54.75
CA ASP A 266 -19.68 -60.71 55.26
C ASP A 266 -19.04 -61.01 56.62
N ASP A 267 -19.70 -60.64 57.72
CA ASP A 267 -19.40 -61.17 59.05
C ASP A 267 -20.27 -62.41 59.31
N GLU A 268 -19.58 -63.55 59.41
CA GLU A 268 -19.75 -64.61 60.40
C GLU A 268 -21.15 -64.92 60.98
N ALA A 269 -21.71 -66.09 60.61
CA ALA A 269 -22.80 -66.75 61.34
C ALA A 269 -22.64 -68.28 61.36
N ALA A 270 -22.06 -68.78 62.47
CA ALA A 270 -22.41 -69.94 63.32
C ALA A 270 -22.73 -71.36 62.74
N PRO A 271 -22.49 -72.43 63.54
CA PRO A 271 -22.18 -73.79 63.06
C PRO A 271 -23.36 -74.78 63.09
N GLN A 272 -23.37 -75.78 62.20
CA GLN A 272 -24.17 -77.00 62.33
C GLN A 272 -23.48 -78.24 61.72
N THR A 273 -23.21 -79.23 62.58
CA THR A 273 -23.07 -80.68 62.29
C THR A 273 -23.54 -81.39 63.58
N PRO A 274 -24.09 -82.64 63.60
CA PRO A 274 -23.88 -83.69 62.60
C PRO A 274 -25.04 -84.67 62.27
N ALA A 275 -24.93 -85.29 61.07
CA ALA A 275 -25.08 -86.72 60.71
C ALA A 275 -26.44 -87.47 60.95
N PRO A 276 -26.68 -88.71 60.44
CA PRO A 276 -25.79 -89.60 59.67
C PRO A 276 -26.41 -90.41 58.49
N ALA A 277 -25.48 -91.05 57.74
CA ALA A 277 -25.51 -92.41 57.18
C ALA A 277 -26.50 -92.84 56.09
N ALA A 278 -25.95 -93.25 54.92
CA ALA A 278 -26.10 -94.61 54.34
C ALA A 278 -25.08 -94.78 53.16
N PRO A 279 -24.81 -96.00 52.66
CA PRO A 279 -23.43 -96.50 52.50
C PRO A 279 -22.95 -96.74 51.05
N GLN A 280 -21.63 -96.92 50.97
CA GLN A 280 -20.77 -97.70 50.04
C GLN A 280 -21.44 -98.76 49.12
N PRO A 281 -20.83 -99.12 47.95
CA PRO A 281 -19.59 -99.90 47.95
C PRO A 281 -18.55 -99.72 46.81
N SER A 282 -17.33 -100.16 47.16
CA SER A 282 -16.28 -100.85 46.38
C SER A 282 -15.68 -100.22 45.11
N ASN A 283 -14.43 -99.75 45.21
CA ASN A 283 -13.22 -100.49 44.79
C ASN A 283 -11.98 -99.93 45.51
#